data_AF-A0A8K0JNH8-F1
#
_entry.id   AF-A0A8K0JNH8-F1
#
_cell.length_a   1.000
_cell.length_b   1.000
_cell.length_c   1.000
_cell.angle_alpha   90.00
_cell.angle_beta   90.00
_cell.angle_gamma   90.00
#
_symmetry.space_group_name_H-M   'P 1'
#
loop_
_entity.id
_entity.type
_entity.pdbx_description
1 polymer ?
#
loop_
_entity_poly.entity_id
_entity_poly.type
_entity_poly.pdbx_seq_one_letter_code
_entity_poly.pdbx_strand_id
1 'polypeptide(L)'
;MITWSSCTALAFAKVRVLFCPGEEGTEHPADRAWLLEDFQNGQPVRYSGSLEAGQGETRSAWTVSAYAHLAYEASGRSMVLSDLEGWFTSVNILLFDPMLHSLQGELGIGDAGETGINAFIDGHLCNRFCHDIGLDPVKAVPETDLAAAARERVLEIDEDLPDHPVAGPSKRGRRATTVPAISPDNPRGRVSTRGRGRGRGRGQHQAAGSQGM
;
A
#
# COMPACT_ATOMS: atom_id res chain seq x y z
N MET A 1 13.79 18.54 18.49
CA MET A 1 12.49 19.03 17.97
C MET A 1 12.29 18.37 16.61
N ILE A 2 11.38 17.40 16.50
CA ILE A 2 11.11 16.69 15.23
C ILE A 2 10.22 17.61 14.41
N THR A 3 10.70 18.09 13.26
CA THR A 3 9.89 18.89 12.33
C THR A 3 9.12 17.93 11.42
N TRP A 4 7.81 18.14 11.24
CA TRP A 4 6.94 17.29 10.39
C TRP A 4 7.44 17.13 8.95
N SER A 5 8.24 18.08 8.45
CA SER A 5 8.89 18.05 7.13
C SER A 5 9.91 16.90 6.96
N SER A 6 10.27 16.21 8.04
CA SER A 6 11.18 15.05 8.04
C SER A 6 10.49 13.77 8.50
N CYS A 7 9.16 13.68 8.51
CA CYS A 7 8.42 12.47 8.86
C CYS A 7 8.07 11.69 7.60
N THR A 8 8.13 10.35 7.66
CA THR A 8 7.65 9.46 6.61
C THR A 8 6.52 8.63 7.20
N ALA A 9 5.30 8.80 6.68
CA ALA A 9 4.18 7.98 7.10
C ALA A 9 4.17 6.64 6.34
N LEU A 10 3.67 5.60 6.98
CA LEU A 10 3.37 4.30 6.39
C LEU A 10 1.85 4.11 6.34
N ALA A 11 1.36 3.53 5.25
CA ALA A 11 -0.02 3.11 5.11
C ALA A 11 -0.07 1.80 4.32
N PHE A 12 -1.12 1.02 4.53
CA PHE A 12 -1.44 -0.12 3.67
C PHE A 12 -2.53 0.25 2.68
N ALA A 13 -2.43 -0.29 1.46
CA ALA A 13 -3.45 -0.21 0.45
C ALA A 13 -4.75 -0.81 0.99
N LYS A 14 -5.87 -0.14 0.67
CA LYS A 14 -7.18 -0.62 1.08
C LYS A 14 -7.64 -1.68 0.09
N VAL A 15 -7.77 -2.91 0.56
CA VAL A 15 -8.36 -4.01 -0.21
C VAL A 15 -9.88 -4.01 -0.06
N ARG A 16 -10.58 -4.28 -1.17
CA ARG A 16 -12.01 -4.56 -1.24
C ARG A 16 -12.21 -5.94 -1.84
N VAL A 17 -13.17 -6.70 -1.34
CA VAL A 17 -13.54 -7.98 -1.94
C VAL A 17 -14.76 -7.78 -2.83
N LEU A 18 -14.65 -8.13 -4.11
CA LEU A 18 -15.77 -8.20 -5.04
C LEU A 18 -16.17 -9.66 -5.22
N PHE A 19 -17.35 -10.00 -4.72
CA PHE A 19 -17.98 -11.29 -4.97
C PHE A 19 -18.80 -11.22 -6.26
N CYS A 20 -18.52 -12.15 -7.17
CA CYS A 20 -19.25 -12.34 -8.42
C CYS A 20 -19.86 -13.76 -8.41
N PRO A 21 -21.19 -13.88 -8.35
CA PRO A 21 -21.85 -15.17 -8.46
C PRO A 21 -21.55 -15.84 -9.80
N GLY A 22 -21.47 -17.17 -9.79
CA GLY A 22 -21.35 -17.97 -11.00
C GLY A 22 -22.65 -17.98 -11.80
N GLU A 23 -22.54 -18.13 -13.11
CA GLU A 23 -23.70 -18.26 -14.00
C GLU A 23 -23.59 -19.56 -14.83
N GLU A 24 -24.49 -20.50 -14.59
CA GLU A 24 -24.54 -21.77 -15.31
C GLU A 24 -24.60 -21.55 -16.83
N GLY A 25 -23.85 -22.36 -17.58
CA GLY A 25 -23.80 -22.26 -19.04
C GLY A 25 -22.92 -21.13 -19.59
N THR A 26 -22.27 -20.33 -18.72
CA THR A 26 -21.23 -19.37 -19.12
C THR A 26 -19.83 -19.96 -18.98
N GLU A 27 -18.80 -19.20 -19.40
CA GLU A 27 -17.38 -19.54 -19.16
C GLU A 27 -17.05 -19.63 -17.66
N HIS A 28 -17.86 -19.01 -16.80
CA HIS A 28 -17.61 -18.90 -15.36
C HIS A 28 -18.83 -19.36 -14.52
N PRO A 29 -19.07 -20.68 -14.44
CA PRO A 29 -20.26 -21.21 -13.77
C PRO A 29 -20.17 -21.26 -12.24
N ALA A 30 -18.99 -21.05 -11.65
CA ALA A 30 -18.79 -21.04 -10.20
C ALA A 30 -18.60 -19.61 -9.66
N ASP A 31 -19.00 -19.40 -8.40
CA ASP A 31 -18.78 -18.16 -7.68
C ASP A 31 -17.29 -17.80 -7.61
N ARG A 32 -17.00 -16.50 -7.67
CA ARG A 32 -15.64 -15.96 -7.64
C ARG A 32 -15.55 -14.78 -6.69
N ALA A 33 -14.39 -14.63 -6.09
CA ALA A 33 -14.02 -13.44 -5.34
C ALA A 33 -12.77 -12.82 -5.98
N TRP A 34 -12.77 -11.49 -6.10
CA TRP A 34 -11.62 -10.71 -6.53
C TRP A 34 -11.20 -9.76 -5.42
N LEU A 35 -9.90 -9.68 -5.16
CA LEU A 35 -9.32 -8.63 -4.33
C LEU A 35 -9.06 -7.41 -5.22
N LEU A 36 -9.59 -6.27 -4.80
CA LEU A 36 -9.51 -5.01 -5.54
C LEU A 36 -8.82 -3.96 -4.69
N GLU A 37 -7.80 -3.33 -5.27
CA GLU A 37 -7.12 -2.18 -4.69
C GLU A 37 -7.28 -0.95 -5.60
N ASP A 38 -6.95 0.23 -5.07
CA ASP A 38 -6.89 1.44 -5.88
C ASP A 38 -5.61 1.41 -6.72
N PHE A 39 -5.75 1.62 -8.03
CA PHE A 39 -4.61 1.66 -8.95
C PHE A 39 -3.61 2.76 -8.55
N GLN A 40 -2.35 2.37 -8.41
CA GLN A 40 -1.24 3.29 -8.17
C GLN A 40 -0.43 3.48 -9.45
N ASN A 41 -0.19 4.75 -9.80
CA ASN A 41 0.64 5.07 -10.95
C ASN A 41 2.12 5.07 -10.56
N GLY A 42 2.90 4.14 -11.13
CA GLY A 42 4.33 4.03 -10.90
C GLY A 42 4.76 2.60 -10.60
N GLN A 43 6.08 2.39 -10.54
CA GLN A 43 6.64 1.08 -10.19
C GLN A 43 6.76 0.96 -8.66
N PRO A 44 6.28 -0.14 -8.06
CA PRO A 44 6.49 -0.40 -6.65
C PRO A 44 7.98 -0.70 -6.39
N VAL A 45 8.38 -0.51 -5.14
CA VAL A 45 9.69 -0.89 -4.62
C VAL A 45 9.50 -2.08 -3.69
N ARG A 46 10.27 -3.14 -3.92
CA ARG A 46 10.40 -4.27 -3.00
C ARG A 46 11.38 -3.92 -1.88
N TYR A 47 10.91 -3.95 -0.65
CA TYR A 47 11.73 -3.63 0.53
C TYR A 47 12.25 -4.88 1.24
N SER A 48 11.51 -6.00 1.20
CA SER A 48 11.93 -7.28 1.76
C SER A 48 11.45 -8.45 0.90
N GLY A 49 12.06 -9.61 1.10
CA GLY A 49 11.55 -10.87 0.57
C GLY A 49 10.60 -11.58 1.54
N SER A 50 10.11 -12.76 1.13
CA SER A 50 9.41 -13.67 2.05
C SER A 50 10.37 -14.17 3.14
N LEU A 51 11.55 -14.69 2.74
CA LEU A 51 12.57 -15.19 3.67
C LEU A 51 13.83 -14.29 3.74
N GLU A 52 13.69 -13.02 3.36
CA GLU A 52 14.82 -12.08 3.32
C GLU A 52 14.44 -10.78 4.02
N ALA A 53 15.15 -10.44 5.09
CA ALA A 53 14.98 -9.15 5.74
C ALA A 53 15.43 -8.00 4.82
N GLY A 54 14.71 -6.88 4.88
CA GLY A 54 15.02 -5.72 4.05
C GLY A 54 16.33 -5.02 4.46
N GLN A 55 17.31 -4.98 3.55
CA GLN A 55 18.64 -4.39 3.76
C GLN A 55 18.95 -3.16 2.88
N GLY A 56 17.93 -2.48 2.35
CA GLY A 56 18.14 -1.28 1.54
C GLY A 56 18.76 -0.12 2.33
N GLU A 57 19.49 0.76 1.66
CA GLU A 57 20.18 1.91 2.26
C GLU A 57 19.38 3.22 2.20
N THR A 58 18.19 3.19 1.61
CA THR A 58 17.35 4.37 1.49
C THR A 58 16.58 4.63 2.78
N ARG A 59 16.19 5.89 2.99
CA ARG A 59 15.33 6.26 4.12
C ARG A 59 14.03 5.45 4.14
N SER A 60 13.42 5.21 2.98
CA SER A 60 12.19 4.41 2.87
C SER A 60 12.44 2.95 3.25
N ALA A 61 13.54 2.35 2.78
CA ALA A 61 13.91 1.00 3.17
C ALA A 61 14.15 0.86 4.68
N TRP A 62 14.86 1.81 5.28
CA TRP A 62 15.06 1.82 6.73
C TRP A 62 13.76 2.00 7.51
N THR A 63 12.85 2.84 7.02
CA THR A 63 11.54 3.06 7.64
C THR A 63 10.69 1.78 7.60
N VAL A 64 10.62 1.10 6.46
CA VAL A 64 9.87 -0.16 6.29
C VAL A 64 10.51 -1.30 7.09
N SER A 65 11.84 -1.40 7.08
CA SER A 65 12.58 -2.39 7.88
C SER A 65 12.38 -2.20 9.39
N ALA A 66 12.41 -0.96 9.88
CA ALA A 66 12.12 -0.64 11.28
C ALA A 66 10.65 -0.91 11.64
N TYR A 67 9.72 -0.73 10.69
CA TYR A 67 8.31 -1.06 10.89
C TYR A 67 8.07 -2.56 11.03
N ALA A 68 8.73 -3.40 10.21
CA ALA A 68 8.67 -4.85 10.37
C ALA A 68 9.17 -5.30 11.76
N HIS A 69 10.27 -4.70 12.24
CA HIS A 69 10.79 -4.95 13.59
C HIS A 69 9.82 -4.48 14.69
N LEU A 70 9.25 -3.28 14.54
CA LEU A 70 8.23 -2.79 15.47
C LEU A 70 7.03 -3.74 15.54
N ALA A 71 6.54 -4.23 14.39
CA ALA A 71 5.44 -5.18 14.35
C ALA A 71 5.80 -6.50 15.03
N TYR A 72 7.02 -7.01 14.82
CA TYR A 72 7.53 -8.19 15.51
C TYR A 72 7.51 -8.02 17.03
N GLU A 73 8.12 -6.96 17.57
CA GLU A 73 8.12 -6.70 19.02
C GLU A 73 6.70 -6.43 19.56
N ALA A 74 5.87 -5.67 18.83
CA ALA A 74 4.50 -5.37 19.24
C ALA A 74 3.60 -6.62 19.29
N SER A 75 3.91 -7.65 18.51
CA SER A 75 3.21 -8.94 18.55
C SER A 75 3.65 -9.85 19.70
N GLY A 76 4.53 -9.37 20.59
CA GLY A 76 5.19 -10.25 21.55
C GLY A 76 6.09 -11.27 20.85
N ARG A 77 6.67 -10.89 19.71
CA ARG A 77 7.59 -11.71 18.91
C ARG A 77 6.97 -12.98 18.32
N SER A 78 5.65 -12.98 18.16
CA SER A 78 4.87 -14.12 17.67
C SER A 78 4.66 -14.12 16.15
N MET A 79 4.84 -12.97 15.51
CA MET A 79 4.66 -12.82 14.06
C MET A 79 5.55 -11.72 13.49
N VAL A 80 5.92 -11.84 12.22
CA VAL A 80 6.67 -10.81 11.49
C VAL A 80 6.05 -10.54 10.12
N LEU A 81 6.08 -9.28 9.72
CA LEU A 81 5.75 -8.84 8.37
C LEU A 81 6.89 -9.15 7.41
N SER A 82 6.58 -9.80 6.29
CA SER A 82 7.51 -10.10 5.20
C SER A 82 6.91 -9.71 3.86
N ASP A 83 7.68 -9.89 2.78
CA ASP A 83 7.27 -9.55 1.41
C ASP A 83 6.78 -8.08 1.27
N LEU A 84 7.43 -7.16 1.99
CA LEU A 84 6.98 -5.77 2.05
C LEU A 84 7.34 -5.05 0.77
N GLU A 85 6.32 -4.68 0.00
CA GLU A 85 6.43 -3.91 -1.23
C GLU A 85 5.53 -2.68 -1.17
N GLY A 86 5.91 -1.62 -1.87
CA GLY A 86 5.06 -0.43 -1.91
C GLY A 86 5.53 0.70 -2.79
N TRP A 87 4.65 1.69 -2.95
CA TRP A 87 4.94 2.91 -3.69
C TRP A 87 5.36 4.03 -2.75
N PHE A 88 6.43 4.73 -3.13
CA PHE A 88 6.77 6.00 -2.49
C PHE A 88 5.89 7.10 -3.08
N THR A 89 5.03 7.69 -2.26
CA THR A 89 4.18 8.83 -2.65
C THR A 89 4.79 10.14 -2.16
N SER A 90 4.15 11.27 -2.48
CA SER A 90 4.59 12.58 -1.99
C SER A 90 4.44 12.76 -0.48
N VAL A 91 3.69 11.89 0.21
CA VAL A 91 3.34 12.06 1.63
C VAL A 91 3.57 10.80 2.49
N ASN A 92 3.65 9.61 1.88
CA ASN A 92 3.80 8.34 2.60
C ASN A 92 4.45 7.25 1.73
N ILE A 93 4.72 6.11 2.34
CA ILE A 93 4.94 4.84 1.65
C ILE A 93 3.63 4.07 1.74
N LEU A 94 3.04 3.74 0.60
CA LEU A 94 1.84 2.91 0.51
C LEU A 94 2.26 1.47 0.22
N LEU A 95 2.23 0.64 1.26
CA LEU A 95 2.50 -0.79 1.18
C LEU A 95 1.26 -1.54 0.68
N PHE A 96 1.45 -2.67 0.01
CA PHE A 96 0.37 -3.56 -0.45
C PHE A 96 0.81 -5.02 -0.30
N ASP A 97 -0.15 -5.94 -0.33
CA ASP A 97 0.05 -7.39 -0.26
C ASP A 97 1.13 -7.86 0.74
N PRO A 98 1.14 -7.41 2.01
CA PRO A 98 2.10 -7.92 2.97
C PRO A 98 1.89 -9.41 3.21
N MET A 99 2.99 -10.13 3.39
CA MET A 99 2.99 -11.48 3.93
C MET A 99 3.25 -11.46 5.43
N LEU A 100 2.77 -12.48 6.12
CA LEU A 100 3.00 -12.67 7.56
C LEU A 100 3.60 -14.04 7.79
N HIS A 101 4.61 -14.09 8.65
CA HIS A 101 5.07 -15.33 9.28
C HIS A 101 4.64 -15.34 10.73
N SER A 102 4.05 -16.43 11.21
CA SER A 102 3.65 -16.61 12.61
C SER A 102 4.37 -17.79 13.23
N LEU A 103 4.40 -17.89 14.56
CA LEU A 103 4.93 -19.10 15.22
C LEU A 103 4.14 -20.36 14.80
N GLN A 104 2.84 -20.23 14.51
CA GLN A 104 1.96 -21.34 14.18
C GLN A 104 2.00 -21.74 12.70
N GLY A 105 2.43 -20.84 11.80
CA GLY A 105 2.41 -21.12 10.36
C GLY A 105 1.01 -21.07 9.74
N GLU A 106 0.06 -20.36 10.34
CA GLU A 106 -1.37 -20.42 10.00
C GLU A 106 -1.92 -19.16 9.31
N LEU A 107 -1.09 -18.12 9.07
CA LEU A 107 -1.54 -16.85 8.50
C LEU A 107 -1.61 -16.82 6.97
N GLY A 108 -1.84 -17.99 6.36
CA GLY A 108 -2.05 -18.16 4.93
C GLY A 108 -0.95 -18.94 4.22
N ILE A 109 -1.10 -19.12 2.90
CA ILE A 109 -0.25 -20.03 2.10
C ILE A 109 1.24 -19.65 2.06
N GLY A 110 1.56 -18.39 2.35
CA GLY A 110 2.93 -17.88 2.40
C GLY A 110 3.57 -17.96 3.78
N ASP A 111 2.83 -18.36 4.82
CA ASP A 111 3.34 -18.40 6.18
C ASP A 111 4.34 -19.56 6.36
N ALA A 112 5.64 -19.23 6.39
CA ALA A 112 6.74 -20.17 6.61
C ALA A 112 6.99 -20.49 8.10
N GLY A 113 6.11 -20.06 9.00
CA GLY A 113 6.22 -20.38 10.42
C GLY A 113 7.42 -19.73 11.09
N GLU A 114 7.98 -20.45 12.07
CA GLU A 114 9.24 -20.12 12.72
C GLU A 114 10.42 -19.95 11.75
N THR A 115 10.42 -20.65 10.60
CA THR A 115 11.47 -20.50 9.59
C THR A 115 11.52 -19.08 9.04
N GLY A 116 10.35 -18.50 8.75
CA GLY A 116 10.25 -17.12 8.28
C GLY A 116 10.61 -16.10 9.35
N ILE A 117 10.21 -16.35 10.60
CA ILE A 117 10.59 -15.51 11.74
C ILE A 117 12.11 -15.51 11.95
N ASN A 118 12.73 -16.70 11.94
CA ASN A 118 14.17 -16.83 12.11
C ASN A 118 14.94 -16.18 10.96
N ALA A 119 14.47 -16.33 9.71
CA ALA A 119 15.05 -15.64 8.56
C ALA A 119 15.02 -14.10 8.73
N PHE A 120 13.94 -13.55 9.30
CA PHE A 120 13.90 -12.13 9.64
C PHE A 120 14.91 -11.77 10.74
N ILE A 121 14.96 -12.52 11.84
CA ILE A 121 15.87 -12.24 12.97
C ILE A 121 17.33 -12.27 12.50
N ASP A 122 17.71 -13.30 11.75
CA ASP A 122 19.08 -13.49 11.25
C ASP A 122 19.47 -12.42 10.24
N GLY A 123 18.51 -11.95 9.43
CA GLY A 123 18.73 -10.97 8.39
C GLY A 123 18.55 -9.51 8.81
N HIS A 124 17.84 -9.21 9.89
CA HIS A 124 17.49 -7.83 10.23
C HIS A 124 18.66 -7.09 10.88
N LEU A 125 19.11 -6.03 10.22
CA LEU A 125 20.07 -5.09 10.78
C LEU A 125 19.32 -3.88 11.33
N CYS A 126 19.37 -3.71 12.66
CA CYS A 126 18.81 -2.53 13.29
C CYS A 126 19.41 -1.26 12.67
N ASN A 127 18.54 -0.35 12.27
CA ASN A 127 18.92 0.94 11.71
C ASN A 127 18.54 2.06 12.68
N ARG A 128 18.88 3.30 12.30
CA ARG A 128 18.60 4.48 13.12
C ARG A 128 17.13 4.59 13.55
N PHE A 129 16.16 4.23 12.70
CA PHE A 129 14.74 4.33 13.06
C PHE A 129 14.33 3.30 14.11
N CYS A 130 14.91 2.10 14.11
CA CYS A 130 14.71 1.13 15.19
C CYS A 130 15.13 1.74 16.55
N HIS A 131 16.28 2.41 16.57
CA HIS A 131 16.80 3.08 17.77
C HIS A 131 15.97 4.31 18.16
N ASP A 132 15.59 5.16 17.19
CA ASP A 132 14.85 6.39 17.42
C ASP A 132 13.44 6.10 18.00
N ILE A 133 12.84 4.94 17.69
CA ILE A 133 11.56 4.50 18.29
C ILE A 133 11.73 3.60 19.52
N GLY A 134 12.96 3.41 20.01
CA GLY A 134 13.25 2.73 21.27
C GLY A 134 13.20 1.20 21.22
N LEU A 135 13.41 0.58 20.06
CA LEU A 135 13.52 -0.88 19.97
C LEU A 135 14.90 -1.34 20.45
N ASP A 136 14.89 -2.43 21.23
CA ASP A 136 16.09 -3.21 21.49
C ASP A 136 16.58 -3.88 20.18
N PRO A 137 17.85 -4.32 20.13
CA PRO A 137 18.30 -5.18 19.04
C PRO A 137 17.38 -6.41 18.90
N VAL A 138 17.04 -6.76 17.66
CA VAL A 138 16.18 -7.90 17.34
C VAL A 138 16.72 -9.18 17.97
N LYS A 139 15.85 -9.96 18.61
CA LYS A 139 16.19 -11.21 19.31
C LYS A 139 15.06 -12.21 19.13
N ALA A 140 15.42 -13.50 19.14
CA ALA A 140 14.44 -14.58 19.16
C ALA A 140 13.57 -14.57 20.43
N VAL A 141 12.42 -15.25 20.35
CA VAL A 141 11.61 -15.61 21.52
C VAL A 141 12.40 -16.64 22.33
N PRO A 142 12.60 -16.46 23.66
CA PRO A 142 13.13 -17.53 24.50
C PRO A 142 12.22 -18.77 24.38
N GLU A 143 12.79 -19.97 24.24
CA GLU A 143 12.01 -21.23 24.07
C GLU A 143 10.91 -21.41 25.14
N THR A 144 11.10 -20.85 26.34
CA THR A 144 10.16 -20.90 27.46
C THR A 144 8.88 -20.07 27.25
N ASP A 145 8.88 -19.12 26.32
CA ASP A 145 7.82 -18.12 26.15
C ASP A 145 6.96 -18.36 24.89
N LEU A 146 7.35 -19.31 24.03
CA LEU A 146 6.63 -19.65 22.78
C LEU A 146 5.15 -20.02 23.02
N ALA A 147 4.89 -20.82 24.05
CA ALA A 147 3.54 -21.26 24.41
C ALA A 147 2.67 -20.14 25.03
N ALA A 148 3.30 -19.07 25.54
CA ALA A 148 2.62 -17.90 26.07
C ALA A 148 2.35 -16.86 24.96
N ALA A 149 3.32 -16.64 24.07
CA ALA A 149 3.18 -15.76 22.90
C ALA A 149 2.11 -16.25 21.91
N ALA A 150 1.95 -17.57 21.78
CA ALA A 150 0.89 -18.19 20.97
C ALA A 150 -0.54 -17.96 21.49
N ARG A 151 -0.71 -17.50 22.75
CA ARG A 151 -2.00 -17.52 23.45
C ARG A 151 -2.66 -16.16 23.66
N GLU A 152 -2.00 -15.04 23.38
CA GLU A 152 -2.58 -13.72 23.65
C GLU A 152 -3.18 -13.04 22.41
N ARG A 153 -4.51 -12.83 22.51
CA ARG A 153 -5.40 -11.89 21.79
C ARG A 153 -5.94 -12.31 20.43
N VAL A 154 -6.78 -13.34 20.47
CA VAL A 154 -7.99 -13.32 19.65
C VAL A 154 -8.83 -12.13 20.11
N LEU A 155 -9.06 -11.15 19.23
CA LEU A 155 -10.18 -10.21 19.45
C LEU A 155 -11.43 -11.07 19.50
N GLU A 156 -12.11 -11.11 20.65
CA GLU A 156 -13.44 -11.70 20.71
C GLU A 156 -14.28 -11.01 19.63
N ILE A 157 -14.65 -11.75 18.59
CA ILE A 157 -15.55 -11.26 17.56
C ILE A 157 -16.90 -11.16 18.24
N ASP A 158 -17.31 -9.94 18.55
CA ASP A 158 -18.67 -9.68 19.01
C ASP A 158 -19.59 -9.84 17.79
N GLU A 159 -20.18 -11.03 17.62
CA GLU A 159 -21.06 -11.35 16.49
C GLU A 159 -22.31 -10.45 16.45
N ASP A 160 -22.58 -9.73 17.55
CA ASP A 160 -23.68 -8.76 17.68
C ASP A 160 -23.27 -7.31 17.32
N LEU A 161 -22.04 -7.07 16.83
CA LEU A 161 -21.64 -5.73 16.41
C LEU A 161 -22.45 -5.30 15.17
N PRO A 162 -23.19 -4.18 15.23
CA PRO A 162 -24.02 -3.76 14.11
C PRO A 162 -23.16 -3.43 12.89
N ASP A 163 -23.59 -3.89 11.72
CA ASP A 163 -23.00 -3.48 10.45
C ASP A 163 -22.83 -1.96 10.38
N HIS A 164 -21.70 -1.51 9.84
CA HIS A 164 -21.56 -0.11 9.51
C HIS A 164 -22.73 0.31 8.61
N PRO A 165 -23.47 1.37 8.95
CA PRO A 165 -24.61 1.80 8.16
C PRO A 165 -24.13 2.08 6.74
N VAL A 166 -24.65 1.30 5.78
CA VAL A 166 -24.39 1.51 4.36
C VAL A 166 -24.86 2.92 4.04
N ALA A 167 -23.92 3.83 3.80
CA ALA A 167 -24.24 5.18 3.39
C ALA A 167 -25.09 5.09 2.11
N GLY A 168 -26.37 5.42 2.25
CA GLY A 168 -27.28 5.47 1.11
C GLY A 168 -26.71 6.40 0.03
N PRO A 169 -27.10 6.20 -1.25
CA PRO A 169 -26.58 7.01 -2.34
C PRO A 169 -26.74 8.49 -2.02
N SER A 170 -25.60 9.18 -1.91
CA SER A 170 -25.54 10.62 -1.69
C SER A 170 -26.44 11.30 -2.72
N LYS A 171 -27.52 11.97 -2.27
CA LYS A 171 -28.40 12.82 -3.09
C LYS A 171 -27.69 14.10 -3.57
N ARG A 172 -26.39 14.04 -3.88
CA ARG A 172 -25.74 15.07 -4.69
C ARG A 172 -26.28 14.88 -6.11
N GLY A 173 -27.18 15.77 -6.51
CA GLY A 173 -27.78 15.77 -7.82
C GLY A 173 -26.72 15.54 -8.89
N ARG A 174 -26.90 14.46 -9.67
CA ARG A 174 -26.09 14.23 -10.87
C ARG A 174 -26.34 15.42 -11.79
N ARG A 175 -25.40 16.36 -11.85
CA ARG A 175 -25.31 17.22 -13.02
C ARG A 175 -24.83 16.29 -14.13
N ALA A 176 -25.70 16.03 -15.10
CA ALA A 176 -25.40 15.18 -16.23
C ALA A 176 -24.19 15.74 -16.98
N THR A 177 -23.01 15.20 -16.71
CA THR A 177 -21.88 15.26 -17.64
C THR A 177 -22.08 14.13 -18.62
N THR A 178 -22.65 14.46 -19.76
CA THR A 178 -22.67 13.60 -20.95
C THR A 178 -21.23 13.26 -21.30
N VAL A 179 -20.82 12.02 -21.04
CA VAL A 179 -19.60 11.45 -21.60
C VAL A 179 -19.95 11.05 -23.04
N PRO A 180 -19.30 11.62 -24.07
CA PRO A 180 -19.59 11.24 -25.44
C PRO A 180 -19.18 9.78 -25.67
N ALA A 181 -20.06 9.02 -26.33
CA ALA A 181 -19.80 7.64 -26.71
C ALA A 181 -18.55 7.56 -27.61
N ILE A 182 -17.63 6.66 -27.27
CA ILE A 182 -16.50 6.30 -28.11
C ILE A 182 -17.06 5.41 -29.22
N SER A 183 -17.03 5.90 -30.46
CA SER A 183 -17.42 5.12 -31.64
C SER A 183 -16.45 3.94 -31.82
N PRO A 184 -16.94 2.74 -32.16
CA PRO A 184 -16.10 1.53 -32.27
C PRO A 184 -15.02 1.60 -33.37
N ASP A 185 -15.04 2.61 -34.24
CA ASP A 185 -14.13 2.71 -35.40
C ASP A 185 -12.87 3.56 -35.19
N ASN A 186 -12.46 3.88 -33.95
CA ASN A 186 -11.21 4.65 -33.72
C ASN A 186 -10.40 4.20 -32.49
N PRO A 187 -9.47 3.23 -32.64
CA PRO A 187 -8.71 2.68 -31.51
C PRO A 187 -7.52 3.55 -31.07
N ARG A 188 -7.33 4.77 -31.59
CA ARG A 188 -6.24 5.68 -31.17
C ARG A 188 -6.78 7.08 -30.95
N GLY A 189 -7.13 7.38 -29.70
CA GLY A 189 -7.74 8.64 -29.26
C GLY A 189 -6.91 9.89 -29.60
N ARG A 190 -7.09 10.43 -30.81
CA ARG A 190 -6.56 11.74 -31.21
C ARG A 190 -7.71 12.73 -31.33
N VAL A 191 -7.84 13.61 -30.34
CA VAL A 191 -8.81 14.71 -30.37
C VAL A 191 -8.31 15.81 -31.31
N SER A 192 -9.09 16.11 -32.35
CA SER A 192 -8.87 17.23 -33.27
C SER A 192 -9.39 18.53 -32.65
N THR A 193 -8.50 19.43 -32.26
CA THR A 193 -8.85 20.76 -31.75
C THR A 193 -9.08 21.75 -32.91
N ARG A 194 -10.30 21.80 -33.46
CA ARG A 194 -10.74 22.97 -34.24
C ARG A 194 -11.29 24.03 -33.29
N GLY A 195 -10.41 24.91 -32.83
CA GLY A 195 -10.76 26.10 -32.06
C GLY A 195 -11.53 27.11 -32.89
N ARG A 196 -12.72 27.50 -32.41
CA ARG A 196 -13.39 28.76 -32.78
C ARG A 196 -12.73 29.90 -32.00
N GLY A 197 -12.15 30.87 -32.71
CA GLY A 197 -11.68 32.13 -32.12
C GLY A 197 -12.04 33.28 -33.05
N ARG A 198 -13.07 34.05 -32.70
CA ARG A 198 -13.40 35.35 -33.30
C ARG A 198 -12.49 36.42 -32.68
N GLY A 199 -11.70 37.08 -33.52
CA GLY A 199 -11.62 38.54 -33.67
C GLY A 199 -11.17 39.46 -32.52
N ARG A 200 -10.14 40.27 -32.88
CA ARG A 200 -9.87 41.69 -32.56
C ARG A 200 -8.83 42.00 -31.46
N GLY A 201 -7.82 42.78 -31.88
CA GLY A 201 -7.23 43.84 -31.05
C GLY A 201 -5.73 44.08 -31.28
N ARG A 202 -5.40 45.17 -31.99
CA ARG A 202 -4.05 45.70 -32.20
C ARG A 202 -3.43 46.18 -30.88
N GLY A 203 -2.11 46.01 -30.76
CA GLY A 203 -1.28 46.70 -29.76
C GLY A 203 0.19 46.56 -30.13
N GLN A 204 0.71 47.55 -30.86
CA GLN A 204 2.14 47.71 -31.13
C GLN A 204 2.82 48.16 -29.82
N HIS A 205 3.90 47.50 -29.41
CA HIS A 205 4.95 48.15 -28.63
C HIS A 205 6.31 47.52 -28.97
N GLN A 206 7.25 48.43 -29.22
CA GLN A 206 8.61 48.23 -29.68
C GLN A 206 9.46 47.56 -28.59
N ALA A 207 10.41 46.71 -29.00
CA ALA A 207 11.51 46.26 -28.16
C ALA A 207 12.85 46.37 -28.90
N ALA A 208 13.72 47.16 -28.27
CA ALA A 208 15.15 46.97 -28.08
C ALA A 208 16.05 46.82 -29.31
N GLY A 209 16.76 47.92 -29.59
CA GLY A 209 18.09 47.88 -30.16
C GLY A 209 19.16 47.59 -29.10
N SER A 210 20.19 46.88 -29.56
CA SER A 210 21.61 46.93 -29.20
C SER A 210 22.01 46.80 -27.72
N GLN A 211 22.73 45.71 -27.42
CA GLN A 211 24.13 45.80 -26.99
C GLN A 211 24.83 44.45 -27.14
N GLY A 212 25.84 44.44 -28.00
CA GLY A 212 26.89 43.45 -28.08
C GLY A 212 28.22 44.21 -28.09
N MET A 213 28.72 44.48 -26.89
CA MET A 213 30.12 44.66 -26.45
C MET A 213 30.10 45.25 -25.04
#